data_AF-A0A5C3EBW8-F1
#
_entry.id   AF-A0A5C3EBW8-F1
#
_cell.length_a   1.000
_cell.length_b   1.000
_cell.length_c   1.000
_cell.angle_alpha   90.00
_cell.angle_beta   90.00
_cell.angle_gamma   90.00
#
_symmetry.space_group_name_H-M   'P 1'
#
loop_
_entity.id
_entity.type
_entity.pdbx_description
1 polymer ?
#
loop_
_entity_poly.entity_id
_entity_poly.type
_entity_poly.pdbx_seq_one_letter_code
_entity_poly.pdbx_strand_id
1 'polypeptide(L)'
;MKLFRLISSGLALAIVSALILPLRCIATGGSNRAGTSSSRTPGGAVTDADKFFQQLVSDHFQRMDQTIQDQPHFRPYPTIPFLHGLPIFTPTANVKVAGQALQDYRSILVVEPNKKEGFKVRISGLYLGKDAIEESNLKKTQFLLSLPEGAHILQKHFARKPFNSNYPIPLPKWEETIHLPHYNGMPIITAGSETDTLGHMRKAAYESPFGFYYERYPHPPVLILPRSDEDIGYTSSKQTLAEIHTIKPEHKRAEKKFGKELAAILYGPSIPVDSRFQESREVWRELPRYAPGENYETMAESLQKYGRFQFDVPGRGAISSYVVELLNPNDHDQTPMEIRMRPLPETEEGGKSLLSGVARAHPPI
;
A
#
# COMPACT_ATOMS: atom_id res chain seq x y z
N MET A 1 38.17 13.34 -49.79
CA MET A 1 37.69 12.75 -51.06
C MET A 1 36.29 12.22 -50.77
N LYS A 2 35.24 12.89 -51.28
CA LYS A 2 34.51 12.51 -52.51
C LYS A 2 33.88 11.11 -52.39
N LEU A 3 32.62 10.83 -52.71
CA LEU A 3 31.46 11.58 -53.20
C LEU A 3 30.35 10.50 -53.17
N PHE A 4 29.12 10.88 -52.79
CA PHE A 4 27.87 10.61 -53.52
C PHE A 4 27.62 9.27 -54.25
N ARG A 5 26.47 8.64 -53.98
CA ARG A 5 25.27 8.56 -54.86
C ARG A 5 24.20 7.66 -54.19
N LEU A 6 22.97 8.08 -53.85
CA LEU A 6 21.82 8.60 -54.63
C LEU A 6 21.13 7.59 -55.55
N ILE A 7 19.79 7.52 -55.36
CA ILE A 7 18.71 7.28 -56.37
C ILE A 7 18.50 5.79 -56.69
N SER A 8 17.30 5.20 -56.69
CA SER A 8 15.99 5.60 -57.27
C SER A 8 14.83 4.81 -56.62
N SER A 9 13.65 5.38 -56.32
CA SER A 9 12.48 5.59 -57.22
C SER A 9 11.82 4.26 -57.66
N GLY A 10 10.51 4.02 -57.67
CA GLY A 10 9.28 4.83 -57.58
C GLY A 10 8.09 3.86 -57.35
N LEU A 11 6.91 4.27 -56.85
CA LEU A 11 5.88 5.17 -57.40
C LEU A 11 4.77 4.42 -58.17
N ALA A 12 3.55 4.45 -57.63
CA ALA A 12 2.22 4.44 -58.27
C ALA A 12 1.17 4.33 -57.12
N LEU A 13 0.36 5.31 -56.70
CA LEU A 13 -0.63 6.15 -57.42
C LEU A 13 -1.46 5.33 -58.41
N ALA A 14 -2.80 5.30 -58.44
CA ALA A 14 -3.89 5.97 -57.74
C ALA A 14 -5.21 5.33 -58.26
N ILE A 15 -6.36 5.96 -57.98
CA ILE A 15 -7.64 5.94 -58.72
C ILE A 15 -8.68 4.92 -58.16
N VAL A 16 -9.97 5.22 -57.90
CA VAL A 16 -10.78 6.44 -57.70
C VAL A 16 -12.24 5.95 -57.61
N SER A 17 -13.03 6.58 -56.74
CA SER A 17 -14.51 6.77 -56.78
C SER A 17 -15.48 5.61 -57.04
N ALA A 18 -16.49 5.49 -56.15
CA ALA A 18 -17.93 5.71 -56.44
C ALA A 18 -18.73 5.11 -55.26
N LEU A 19 -19.43 5.87 -54.40
CA LEU A 19 -20.66 6.62 -54.66
C LEU A 19 -21.82 5.71 -55.12
N ILE A 20 -22.42 4.98 -54.17
CA ILE A 20 -23.82 4.52 -54.28
C ILE A 20 -24.50 4.67 -52.90
N LEU A 21 -25.17 5.81 -52.72
CA LEU A 21 -26.43 5.87 -51.98
C LEU A 21 -27.50 5.19 -52.85
N PRO A 22 -28.51 4.56 -52.24
CA PRO A 22 -29.83 5.15 -52.44
C PRO A 22 -30.72 5.18 -51.19
N LEU A 23 -31.47 6.29 -51.15
CA LEU A 23 -32.91 6.41 -50.94
C LEU A 23 -33.52 6.15 -49.55
N ARG A 24 -33.97 7.29 -49.02
CA ARG A 24 -35.11 7.56 -48.14
C ARG A 24 -36.23 6.50 -48.17
N CYS A 25 -36.68 6.14 -46.97
CA CYS A 25 -38.10 5.95 -46.66
C CYS A 25 -38.51 6.97 -45.59
N ILE A 26 -39.36 7.91 -45.98
CA ILE A 26 -40.21 8.69 -45.06
C ILE A 26 -41.50 7.89 -44.93
N ALA A 27 -41.86 7.51 -43.71
CA ALA A 27 -43.22 7.10 -43.37
C ALA A 27 -43.71 7.98 -42.22
N THR A 28 -44.67 8.82 -42.56
CA THR A 28 -45.50 9.63 -41.66
C THR A 28 -46.53 8.76 -40.94
N GLY A 29 -46.68 8.98 -39.63
CA GLY A 29 -47.94 8.82 -38.91
C GLY A 29 -48.27 7.42 -38.36
N GLY A 30 -48.49 7.32 -37.05
CA GLY A 30 -49.16 6.18 -36.43
C GLY A 30 -48.76 5.95 -34.99
N SER A 31 -49.57 6.44 -34.05
CA SER A 31 -49.57 6.06 -32.64
C SER A 31 -49.65 4.54 -32.47
N ASN A 32 -48.79 3.96 -31.63
CA ASN A 32 -49.17 3.07 -30.51
C ASN A 32 -47.94 2.36 -29.91
N ARG A 33 -47.85 2.45 -28.58
CA ARG A 33 -47.34 1.47 -27.60
C ARG A 33 -46.47 0.28 -28.08
N ALA A 34 -45.44 0.07 -27.26
CA ALA A 34 -44.74 -1.18 -26.92
C ALA A 34 -43.54 -1.58 -27.79
N GLY A 35 -42.42 -1.82 -27.10
CA GLY A 35 -41.19 -2.36 -27.65
C GLY A 35 -40.07 -2.36 -26.61
N THR A 36 -40.09 -3.34 -25.72
CA THR A 36 -38.96 -3.69 -24.85
C THR A 36 -37.72 -3.96 -25.69
N SER A 37 -36.69 -3.11 -25.57
CA SER A 37 -35.38 -3.39 -26.16
C SER A 37 -34.63 -4.37 -25.27
N SER A 38 -35.06 -5.63 -25.31
CA SER A 38 -34.29 -6.76 -24.82
C SER A 38 -33.28 -7.14 -25.90
N SER A 39 -32.04 -6.64 -25.75
CA SER A 39 -30.90 -7.23 -26.45
C SER A 39 -30.70 -8.65 -25.92
N ARG A 40 -31.38 -9.62 -26.53
CA ARG A 40 -31.08 -11.04 -26.38
C ARG A 40 -29.83 -11.34 -27.21
N THR A 41 -28.68 -11.37 -26.55
CA THR A 41 -27.55 -12.17 -27.03
C THR A 41 -27.88 -13.66 -26.80
N PRO A 42 -27.71 -14.52 -27.81
CA PRO A 42 -27.97 -15.94 -27.68
C PRO A 42 -26.85 -16.62 -26.87
N GLY A 43 -27.21 -17.35 -25.82
CA GLY A 43 -26.36 -18.38 -25.19
C GLY A 43 -25.18 -17.90 -24.31
N GLY A 44 -25.22 -16.69 -23.76
CA GLY A 44 -24.22 -16.26 -22.77
C GLY A 44 -24.35 -17.04 -21.46
N ALA A 45 -23.27 -17.66 -20.98
CA ALA A 45 -23.24 -18.28 -19.66
C ALA A 45 -23.63 -17.24 -18.60
N VAL A 46 -24.58 -17.57 -17.72
CA VAL A 46 -24.98 -16.68 -16.61
C VAL A 46 -23.78 -16.48 -15.69
N THR A 47 -23.29 -15.24 -15.61
CA THR A 47 -22.15 -14.89 -14.76
C THR A 47 -22.55 -14.90 -13.28
N ASP A 48 -21.58 -15.03 -12.37
CA ASP A 48 -21.88 -14.95 -10.93
C ASP A 48 -22.36 -13.56 -10.53
N ALA A 49 -21.87 -12.52 -11.22
CA ALA A 49 -22.36 -11.16 -11.07
C ALA A 49 -23.84 -11.04 -11.49
N ASP A 50 -24.27 -11.72 -12.56
CA ASP A 50 -25.69 -11.77 -12.95
C ASP A 50 -26.55 -12.50 -11.92
N LYS A 51 -26.07 -13.62 -11.36
CA LYS A 51 -26.77 -14.33 -10.28
C LYS A 51 -26.94 -13.43 -9.05
N PHE A 52 -25.90 -12.71 -8.67
CA PHE A 52 -25.93 -11.76 -7.56
C PHE A 52 -26.95 -10.64 -7.80
N PHE A 53 -27.03 -10.09 -9.02
CA PHE A 53 -28.06 -9.12 -9.38
C PHE A 53 -29.48 -9.71 -9.26
N GLN A 54 -29.70 -10.94 -9.73
CA GLN A 54 -31.01 -11.60 -9.60
C GLN A 54 -31.39 -11.86 -8.14
N GLN A 55 -30.42 -12.18 -7.28
CA GLN A 55 -30.64 -12.30 -5.83
C GLN A 55 -30.99 -10.94 -5.21
N LEU A 56 -30.27 -9.87 -5.55
CA LEU A 56 -30.60 -8.51 -5.12
C LEU A 56 -32.03 -8.12 -5.54
N VAL A 57 -32.42 -8.41 -6.77
CA VAL A 57 -33.80 -8.19 -7.25
C VAL A 57 -34.78 -8.99 -6.39
N SER A 58 -34.56 -10.29 -6.20
CA SER A 58 -35.48 -11.15 -5.46
C SER A 58 -35.67 -10.72 -4.00
N ASP A 59 -34.57 -10.42 -3.30
CA ASP A 59 -34.59 -10.01 -1.88
C ASP A 59 -35.15 -8.58 -1.70
N HIS A 60 -34.83 -7.67 -2.63
CA HIS A 60 -35.12 -6.25 -2.45
C HIS A 60 -36.51 -5.85 -2.96
N PHE A 61 -37.04 -6.48 -4.02
CA PHE A 61 -38.40 -6.24 -4.49
C PHE A 61 -39.46 -6.69 -3.48
N GLN A 62 -39.18 -7.70 -2.64
CA GLN A 62 -40.08 -8.08 -1.55
C GLN A 62 -40.18 -7.02 -0.43
N ARG A 63 -39.27 -6.03 -0.39
CA ARG A 63 -39.15 -5.06 0.71
C ARG A 63 -39.31 -3.59 0.29
N MET A 64 -39.35 -3.29 -1.01
CA MET A 64 -39.48 -1.91 -1.51
C MET A 64 -40.85 -1.27 -1.24
N ASP A 65 -41.85 -2.06 -0.82
CA ASP A 65 -43.22 -1.57 -0.57
C ASP A 65 -43.36 -0.77 0.73
N GLN A 66 -42.32 -0.62 1.57
CA GLN A 66 -42.51 -0.09 2.93
C GLN A 66 -41.63 1.05 3.42
N THR A 67 -40.56 1.49 2.77
CA THR A 67 -39.82 2.65 3.31
C THR A 67 -38.83 3.26 2.33
N ILE A 68 -39.27 4.22 1.54
CA ILE A 68 -38.37 5.28 1.04
C ILE A 68 -38.44 6.38 2.10
N GLN A 69 -37.59 6.30 3.14
CA GLN A 69 -37.41 7.45 4.01
C GLN A 69 -36.72 8.57 3.22
N ASP A 70 -37.23 9.81 3.37
CA ASP A 70 -36.73 11.01 2.69
C ASP A 70 -35.33 11.46 3.14
N GLN A 71 -34.72 10.76 4.10
CA GLN A 71 -33.35 11.05 4.55
C GLN A 71 -32.46 9.81 4.43
N PRO A 72 -31.42 9.83 3.57
CA PRO A 72 -30.46 8.75 3.50
C PRO A 72 -29.68 8.67 4.83
N HIS A 73 -29.89 7.60 5.58
CA HIS A 73 -29.03 7.25 6.70
C HIS A 73 -27.72 6.70 6.15
N PHE A 74 -26.75 7.58 5.91
CA PHE A 74 -25.43 7.16 5.41
C PHE A 74 -24.67 6.34 6.47
N ARG A 75 -24.78 5.02 6.35
CA ARG A 75 -23.94 4.10 7.12
C ARG A 75 -22.54 4.10 6.51
N PRO A 76 -21.47 4.13 7.32
CA PRO A 76 -20.11 4.29 6.82
C PRO A 76 -19.55 3.02 6.16
N TYR A 77 -20.17 1.84 6.34
CA TYR A 77 -19.67 0.54 5.84
C TYR A 77 -18.13 0.41 5.92
N PRO A 78 -17.56 0.31 7.13
CA PRO A 78 -16.13 0.51 7.38
C PRO A 78 -15.19 -0.29 6.46
N THR A 79 -15.50 -1.57 6.22
CA THR A 79 -14.68 -2.48 5.42
C THR A 79 -14.94 -2.42 3.92
N ILE A 80 -16.04 -1.80 3.49
CA ILE A 80 -16.46 -1.80 2.08
C ILE A 80 -15.70 -0.70 1.33
N PRO A 81 -15.07 -0.98 0.17
CA PRO A 81 -14.44 0.03 -0.66
C PRO A 81 -15.46 0.98 -1.30
N PHE A 82 -15.05 2.22 -1.57
CA PHE A 82 -15.88 3.22 -2.25
C PHE A 82 -15.14 3.82 -3.45
N LEU A 83 -15.86 4.05 -4.54
CA LEU A 83 -15.40 4.84 -5.69
C LEU A 83 -16.42 5.95 -5.96
N HIS A 84 -15.99 7.21 -5.91
CA HIS A 84 -16.85 8.39 -6.10
C HIS A 84 -18.13 8.37 -5.22
N GLY A 85 -18.00 7.91 -3.97
CA GLY A 85 -19.12 7.78 -3.04
C GLY A 85 -20.04 6.58 -3.26
N LEU A 86 -19.73 5.70 -4.22
CA LEU A 86 -20.47 4.46 -4.47
C LEU A 86 -19.78 3.28 -3.78
N PRO A 87 -20.49 2.51 -2.91
CA PRO A 87 -19.93 1.31 -2.31
C PRO A 87 -19.75 0.22 -3.36
N ILE A 88 -18.67 -0.54 -3.21
CA ILE A 88 -18.24 -1.58 -4.14
C ILE A 88 -18.42 -2.96 -3.50
N PHE A 89 -19.07 -3.87 -4.22
CA PHE A 89 -19.30 -5.25 -3.80
C PHE A 89 -18.78 -6.24 -4.83
N THR A 90 -18.35 -7.40 -4.36
CA THR A 90 -18.13 -8.59 -5.20
C THR A 90 -19.43 -9.38 -5.36
N PRO A 91 -19.56 -10.23 -6.39
CA PRO A 91 -20.71 -11.14 -6.53
C PRO A 91 -20.88 -12.14 -5.37
N THR A 92 -19.83 -12.35 -4.58
CA THR A 92 -19.83 -13.24 -3.41
C THR A 92 -20.20 -12.53 -2.11
N ALA A 93 -20.43 -11.22 -2.14
CA ALA A 93 -20.77 -10.44 -0.96
C ALA A 93 -22.14 -10.84 -0.39
N ASN A 94 -22.39 -10.47 0.87
CA ASN A 94 -23.69 -10.68 1.48
C ASN A 94 -24.75 -9.79 0.83
N VAL A 95 -25.72 -10.40 0.14
CA VAL A 95 -26.81 -9.73 -0.57
C VAL A 95 -27.61 -8.77 0.33
N LYS A 96 -27.82 -9.11 1.60
CA LYS A 96 -28.56 -8.24 2.54
C LYS A 96 -27.79 -6.95 2.83
N VAL A 97 -26.46 -7.04 2.96
CA VAL A 97 -25.60 -5.87 3.20
C VAL A 97 -25.54 -4.98 1.95
N ALA A 98 -25.37 -5.58 0.77
CA ALA A 98 -25.38 -4.86 -0.50
C ALA A 98 -26.75 -4.21 -0.79
N GLY A 99 -27.85 -4.90 -0.47
CA GLY A 99 -29.21 -4.35 -0.57
C GLY A 99 -29.42 -3.15 0.35
N GLN A 100 -28.97 -3.22 1.61
CA GLN A 100 -29.02 -2.05 2.50
C GLN A 100 -28.16 -0.90 1.97
N ALA A 101 -26.95 -1.19 1.47
CA ALA A 101 -26.08 -0.16 0.91
C ALA A 101 -26.70 0.49 -0.33
N LEU A 102 -27.42 -0.28 -1.14
CA LEU A 102 -28.18 0.22 -2.28
C LEU A 102 -29.34 1.14 -1.85
N GLN A 103 -29.98 0.88 -0.70
CA GLN A 103 -30.96 1.81 -0.11
C GLN A 103 -30.29 3.10 0.38
N ASP A 104 -29.21 2.96 1.14
CA ASP A 104 -28.51 4.08 1.79
C ASP A 104 -27.87 5.02 0.74
N TYR A 105 -27.29 4.47 -0.33
CA TYR A 105 -26.53 5.22 -1.35
C TYR A 105 -27.24 5.35 -2.70
N ARG A 106 -28.43 4.76 -2.87
CA ARG A 106 -29.23 4.69 -4.12
C ARG A 106 -28.55 4.01 -5.31
N SER A 107 -27.26 3.72 -5.21
CA SER A 107 -26.47 3.05 -6.23
C SER A 107 -25.29 2.33 -5.60
N ILE A 108 -24.91 1.18 -6.17
CA ILE A 108 -23.73 0.40 -5.80
C ILE A 108 -22.98 -0.05 -7.06
N LEU A 109 -21.71 -0.40 -6.90
CA LEU A 109 -20.92 -1.05 -7.94
C LEU A 109 -20.78 -2.54 -7.61
N VAL A 110 -21.06 -3.41 -8.57
CA VAL A 110 -20.83 -4.85 -8.45
C VAL A 110 -19.75 -5.22 -9.45
N VAL A 111 -18.60 -5.65 -8.95
CA VAL A 111 -17.42 -5.92 -9.78
C VAL A 111 -16.81 -7.25 -9.42
N GLU A 112 -16.48 -8.04 -10.43
CA GLU A 112 -15.81 -9.32 -10.23
C GLU A 112 -14.28 -9.10 -10.23
N PRO A 113 -13.56 -9.34 -9.11
CA PRO A 113 -12.17 -8.89 -8.96
C PRO A 113 -11.21 -9.44 -10.02
N ASN A 114 -11.46 -10.67 -10.50
CA ASN A 114 -10.57 -11.40 -11.39
C ASN A 114 -11.04 -11.45 -12.85
N LYS A 115 -12.19 -10.85 -13.18
CA LYS A 115 -12.74 -10.81 -14.53
C LYS A 115 -12.91 -9.36 -14.97
N LYS A 116 -12.84 -9.07 -16.28
CA LYS A 116 -13.11 -7.72 -16.82
C LYS A 116 -14.62 -7.42 -16.85
N GLU A 117 -15.31 -7.70 -15.76
CA GLU A 117 -16.76 -7.68 -15.66
C GLU A 117 -17.18 -6.91 -14.42
N GLY A 118 -18.13 -6.00 -14.61
CA GLY A 118 -18.71 -5.21 -13.55
C GLY A 118 -19.83 -4.33 -14.08
N PHE A 119 -20.75 -3.95 -13.19
CA PHE A 119 -21.87 -3.09 -13.53
C PHE A 119 -22.29 -2.24 -12.33
N LYS A 120 -22.90 -1.10 -12.62
CA LYS A 120 -23.53 -0.26 -11.63
C LYS A 120 -24.97 -0.72 -11.46
N VAL A 121 -25.39 -0.88 -10.21
CA VAL A 121 -26.80 -1.10 -9.85
C VAL A 121 -27.35 0.20 -9.29
N ARG A 122 -28.52 0.63 -9.75
CA ARG A 122 -29.21 1.82 -9.21
C ARG A 122 -30.68 1.55 -8.96
N ILE A 123 -31.25 2.22 -7.97
CA ILE A 123 -32.70 2.26 -7.78
C ILE A 123 -33.30 3.23 -8.80
N SER A 124 -34.21 2.74 -9.65
CA SER A 124 -34.96 3.50 -10.65
C SER A 124 -36.46 3.36 -10.37
N GLY A 125 -36.98 4.20 -9.48
CA GLY A 125 -38.34 4.05 -8.97
C GLY A 125 -38.50 2.76 -8.16
N LEU A 126 -39.43 1.90 -8.58
CA LEU A 126 -39.68 0.58 -7.96
C LEU A 126 -38.82 -0.54 -8.55
N TYR A 127 -37.87 -0.22 -9.43
CA TYR A 127 -37.05 -1.21 -10.13
C TYR A 127 -35.56 -1.01 -9.87
N LEU A 128 -34.80 -2.11 -9.99
CA LEU A 128 -33.34 -2.03 -10.05
C LEU A 128 -32.88 -1.94 -11.51
N GLY A 129 -32.16 -0.86 -11.82
CA GLY A 129 -31.48 -0.67 -13.10
C GLY A 129 -30.05 -1.21 -13.04
N LYS A 130 -29.58 -1.74 -14.17
CA LYS A 130 -28.21 -2.19 -14.39
C LYS A 130 -27.58 -1.34 -15.48
N ASP A 131 -26.54 -0.58 -15.15
CA ASP A 131 -25.80 0.26 -16.10
C ASP A 131 -24.35 -0.25 -16.26
N ALA A 132 -23.75 0.02 -17.41
CA ALA A 132 -22.34 -0.29 -17.65
C ALA A 132 -21.41 0.59 -16.79
N ILE A 133 -20.23 0.07 -16.46
CA ILE A 133 -19.14 0.84 -15.84
C ILE A 133 -18.08 1.11 -16.91
N GLU A 134 -17.55 2.33 -16.94
CA GLU A 134 -16.41 2.68 -17.79
C GLU A 134 -15.16 1.86 -17.45
N GLU A 135 -14.33 1.53 -18.44
CA GLU A 135 -13.16 0.66 -18.22
C GLU A 135 -12.17 1.22 -17.18
N SER A 136 -11.98 2.54 -17.14
CA SER A 136 -11.13 3.21 -16.14
C SER A 136 -11.66 3.00 -14.71
N ASN A 137 -12.96 3.19 -14.51
CA ASN A 137 -13.64 2.96 -13.24
C ASN A 137 -13.61 1.48 -12.85
N LEU A 138 -13.80 0.57 -13.81
CA LEU A 138 -13.71 -0.87 -13.56
C LEU A 138 -12.32 -1.27 -13.01
N LYS A 139 -11.25 -0.82 -13.66
CA LYS A 139 -9.87 -1.06 -13.21
C LYS A 139 -9.63 -0.49 -11.81
N LYS A 140 -10.10 0.73 -11.56
CA LYS A 140 -9.95 1.37 -10.24
C LYS A 140 -10.72 0.63 -9.17
N THR A 141 -11.94 0.19 -9.46
CA THR A 141 -12.77 -0.60 -8.55
C THR A 141 -12.11 -1.94 -8.21
N GLN A 142 -11.54 -2.64 -9.18
CA GLN A 142 -10.79 -3.87 -8.96
C GLN A 142 -9.55 -3.64 -8.08
N PHE A 143 -8.82 -2.55 -8.34
CA PHE A 143 -7.69 -2.17 -7.51
C PHE A 143 -8.11 -1.91 -6.06
N LEU A 144 -9.18 -1.13 -5.85
CA LEU A 144 -9.71 -0.87 -4.50
C LEU A 144 -10.12 -2.16 -3.79
N LEU A 145 -10.79 -3.09 -4.48
CA LEU A 145 -11.14 -4.41 -3.94
C LEU A 145 -9.94 -5.29 -3.58
N SER A 146 -8.76 -5.02 -4.14
CA SER A 146 -7.53 -5.76 -3.84
C SER A 146 -6.81 -5.29 -2.57
N LEU A 147 -7.13 -4.07 -2.11
CA LEU A 147 -6.54 -3.47 -0.92
C LEU A 147 -7.02 -4.17 0.37
N PRO A 148 -6.25 -4.12 1.47
CA PRO A 148 -6.68 -4.68 2.74
C PRO A 148 -7.88 -3.92 3.30
N GLU A 149 -8.78 -4.62 4.00
CA GLU A 149 -9.94 -4.02 4.65
C GLU A 149 -9.54 -2.87 5.59
N GLY A 150 -8.41 -3.03 6.29
CA GLY A 150 -7.85 -2.02 7.18
C GLY A 150 -7.58 -0.68 6.48
N ALA A 151 -7.18 -0.69 5.21
CA ALA A 151 -7.00 0.55 4.44
C ALA A 151 -8.33 1.30 4.32
N HIS A 152 -9.41 0.62 3.95
CA HIS A 152 -10.73 1.25 3.80
C HIS A 152 -11.31 1.74 5.13
N ILE A 153 -11.03 1.04 6.23
CA ILE A 153 -11.39 1.49 7.58
C ILE A 153 -10.64 2.79 7.90
N LEU A 154 -9.33 2.83 7.67
CA LEU A 154 -8.49 4.00 7.95
C LEU A 154 -8.89 5.20 7.08
N GLN A 155 -9.10 5.00 5.78
CA GLN A 155 -9.54 6.08 4.88
C GLN A 155 -10.81 6.75 5.40
N LYS A 156 -11.78 5.95 5.82
CA LYS A 156 -13.02 6.49 6.39
C LYS A 156 -12.79 7.11 7.75
N HIS A 157 -11.94 6.56 8.61
CA HIS A 157 -11.57 7.16 9.89
C HIS A 157 -10.92 8.55 9.74
N PHE A 158 -10.16 8.77 8.67
CA PHE A 158 -9.48 10.04 8.40
C PHE A 158 -10.27 10.98 7.49
N ALA A 159 -11.49 10.63 7.08
CA ALA A 159 -12.30 11.48 6.23
C ALA A 159 -12.55 12.87 6.87
N ARG A 160 -12.46 13.95 6.09
CA ARG A 160 -12.68 15.30 6.64
C ARG A 160 -14.13 15.58 7.03
N LYS A 161 -15.08 14.84 6.44
CA LYS A 161 -16.50 15.03 6.66
C LYS A 161 -17.06 13.87 7.49
N PRO A 162 -17.69 14.13 8.64
CA PRO A 162 -18.32 13.09 9.42
C PRO A 162 -19.45 12.44 8.64
N PHE A 163 -19.51 11.10 8.65
CA PHE A 163 -20.58 10.34 7.98
C PHE A 163 -21.86 10.30 8.81
N ASN A 164 -21.74 10.29 10.14
CA ASN A 164 -22.85 10.28 11.10
C ASN A 164 -22.35 10.64 12.52
N SER A 165 -23.24 10.54 13.52
CA SER A 165 -22.93 10.83 14.93
C SER A 165 -21.90 9.89 15.57
N ASN A 166 -21.64 8.72 14.98
CA ASN A 166 -20.67 7.73 15.47
C ASN A 166 -19.30 7.88 14.77
N TYR A 167 -19.04 9.05 14.18
CA TYR A 167 -17.78 9.41 13.56
C TYR A 167 -16.82 10.04 14.58
N PRO A 168 -15.50 9.76 14.53
CA PRO A 168 -14.81 8.83 13.61
C PRO A 168 -15.03 7.36 13.96
N ILE A 169 -14.80 6.47 13.00
CA ILE A 169 -14.88 5.02 13.23
C ILE A 169 -13.90 4.65 14.35
N PRO A 170 -14.34 3.95 15.41
CA PRO A 170 -13.45 3.54 16.49
C PRO A 170 -12.41 2.56 15.96
N LEU A 171 -11.15 2.74 16.38
CA LEU A 171 -10.03 1.91 15.96
C LEU A 171 -9.42 1.15 17.15
N PRO A 172 -8.80 -0.02 16.91
CA PRO A 172 -8.06 -0.75 17.94
C PRO A 172 -6.85 0.06 18.41
N LYS A 173 -6.21 -0.39 19.50
CA LYS A 173 -4.96 0.21 20.00
C LYS A 173 -3.88 0.22 18.91
N TRP A 174 -2.99 1.20 18.98
CA TRP A 174 -1.80 1.24 18.14
C TRP A 174 -0.86 0.09 18.50
N GLU A 175 -0.19 -0.44 17.48
CA GLU A 175 0.91 -1.40 17.61
C GLU A 175 2.16 -0.74 17.01
N GLU A 176 3.29 -0.85 17.70
CA GLU A 176 4.53 -0.19 17.30
C GLU A 176 5.05 -0.74 15.97
N THR A 177 5.43 0.12 15.04
CA THR A 177 5.91 -0.29 13.70
C THR A 177 7.42 -0.42 13.64
N ILE A 178 8.16 0.00 14.67
CA ILE A 178 9.63 0.09 14.66
C ILE A 178 10.36 -1.21 14.30
N HIS A 179 9.75 -2.35 14.65
CA HIS A 179 10.28 -3.69 14.41
C HIS A 179 9.95 -4.24 13.01
N LEU A 180 9.23 -3.47 12.20
CA LEU A 180 8.88 -3.82 10.84
C LEU A 180 9.96 -3.34 9.86
N PRO A 181 10.17 -4.04 8.73
CA PRO A 181 10.99 -3.50 7.65
C PRO A 181 10.36 -2.21 7.09
N HIS A 182 11.17 -1.19 6.84
CA HIS A 182 10.75 0.06 6.23
C HIS A 182 11.42 0.31 4.89
N TYR A 183 10.74 1.06 4.02
CA TYR A 183 11.31 1.64 2.82
C TYR A 183 10.87 3.11 2.72
N ASN A 184 11.81 4.03 2.53
CA ASN A 184 11.56 5.48 2.52
C ASN A 184 10.72 5.95 3.72
N GLY A 185 11.06 5.49 4.92
CA GLY A 185 10.36 5.85 6.16
C GLY A 185 8.97 5.25 6.33
N MET A 186 8.48 4.42 5.40
CA MET A 186 7.18 3.74 5.53
C MET A 186 7.35 2.26 5.85
N PRO A 187 6.61 1.70 6.83
CA PRO A 187 6.67 0.29 7.14
C PRO A 187 6.06 -0.54 6.01
N ILE A 188 6.56 -1.77 5.88
CA ILE A 188 6.08 -2.77 4.92
C ILE A 188 5.29 -3.83 5.70
N ILE A 189 3.97 -3.81 5.53
CA ILE A 189 3.03 -4.75 6.16
C ILE A 189 2.77 -5.91 5.19
N THR A 190 2.82 -7.15 5.70
CA THR A 190 2.67 -8.36 4.88
C THR A 190 1.36 -9.07 5.18
N ALA A 191 0.54 -9.27 4.16
CA ALA A 191 -0.76 -9.94 4.27
C ALA A 191 -0.64 -11.34 4.89
N GLY A 192 -1.54 -11.66 5.84
CA GLY A 192 -1.58 -12.96 6.52
C GLY A 192 -0.42 -13.23 7.48
N SER A 193 0.44 -12.24 7.75
CA SER A 193 1.47 -12.32 8.80
C SER A 193 0.95 -11.74 10.12
N GLU A 194 1.72 -11.89 11.20
CA GLU A 194 1.43 -11.24 12.49
C GLU A 194 1.40 -9.71 12.43
N THR A 195 1.95 -9.13 11.37
CA THR A 195 2.00 -7.68 11.14
C THR A 195 0.75 -7.15 10.42
N ASP A 196 -0.10 -8.04 9.88
CA ASP A 196 -1.34 -7.69 9.15
C ASP A 196 -2.47 -7.32 10.11
N THR A 197 -2.23 -6.30 10.93
CA THR A 197 -3.17 -5.82 11.95
C THR A 197 -3.55 -4.37 11.67
N LEU A 198 -4.80 -4.03 11.99
CA LEU A 198 -5.26 -2.65 11.92
C LEU A 198 -4.48 -1.74 12.90
N GLY A 199 -3.88 -2.29 13.96
CA GLY A 199 -3.02 -1.55 14.90
C GLY A 199 -1.73 -1.03 14.24
N HIS A 200 -1.00 -1.87 13.51
CA HIS A 200 0.19 -1.46 12.75
C HIS A 200 -0.16 -0.49 11.62
N MET A 201 -1.20 -0.80 10.85
CA MET A 201 -1.67 0.10 9.77
C MET A 201 -2.08 1.47 10.32
N ARG A 202 -2.73 1.49 11.49
CA ARG A 202 -3.14 2.72 12.17
C ARG A 202 -1.90 3.52 12.60
N LYS A 203 -0.92 2.90 13.25
CA LYS A 203 0.34 3.57 13.65
C LYS A 203 1.04 4.20 12.45
N ALA A 204 1.22 3.44 11.37
CA ALA A 204 1.83 3.92 10.13
C ALA A 204 1.07 5.09 9.47
N ALA A 205 -0.27 5.09 9.54
CA ALA A 205 -1.09 6.18 9.00
C ALA A 205 -1.04 7.46 9.85
N TYR A 206 -0.62 7.37 11.12
CA TYR A 206 -0.47 8.51 12.03
C TYR A 206 0.94 9.12 12.01
N GLU A 207 1.97 8.33 11.74
CA GLU A 207 3.37 8.78 11.74
C GLU A 207 3.83 9.16 10.35
N SER A 208 4.64 10.21 10.23
CA SER A 208 5.17 10.65 8.93
C SER A 208 5.94 9.52 8.25
N PRO A 209 5.69 9.21 6.97
CA PRO A 209 4.96 10.03 5.98
C PRO A 209 3.47 9.67 5.79
N PHE A 210 2.82 9.12 6.82
CA PHE A 210 1.37 8.84 6.91
C PHE A 210 0.87 7.75 5.97
N GLY A 211 1.69 6.72 5.78
CA GLY A 211 1.42 5.64 4.84
C GLY A 211 2.22 4.39 5.14
N PHE A 212 1.91 3.33 4.41
CA PHE A 212 2.62 2.06 4.50
C PHE A 212 2.58 1.34 3.16
N TYR A 213 3.54 0.45 2.94
CA TYR A 213 3.48 -0.51 1.86
C TYR A 213 2.72 -1.74 2.33
N TYR A 214 1.84 -2.27 1.48
CA TYR A 214 1.12 -3.50 1.74
C TYR A 214 1.47 -4.55 0.68
N GLU A 215 2.04 -5.67 1.11
CA GLU A 215 2.38 -6.79 0.24
C GLU A 215 1.41 -7.94 0.44
N ARG A 216 0.88 -8.49 -0.66
CA ARG A 216 -0.01 -9.64 -0.65
C ARG A 216 0.32 -10.56 -1.80
N TYR A 217 0.82 -11.76 -1.54
CA TYR A 217 1.03 -12.75 -2.60
C TYR A 217 -0.31 -13.13 -3.28
N PRO A 218 -0.38 -13.25 -4.62
CA PRO A 218 0.69 -13.08 -5.63
C PRO A 218 0.77 -11.66 -6.24
N HIS A 219 0.13 -10.67 -5.62
CA HIS A 219 0.10 -9.29 -6.08
C HIS A 219 1.37 -8.50 -5.68
N PRO A 220 1.81 -7.55 -6.52
CA PRO A 220 2.92 -6.67 -6.16
C PRO A 220 2.58 -5.79 -4.96
N PRO A 221 3.55 -5.43 -4.11
CA PRO A 221 3.39 -4.41 -3.08
C PRO A 221 2.74 -3.13 -3.61
N VAL A 222 1.77 -2.61 -2.85
CA VAL A 222 1.09 -1.34 -3.12
C VAL A 222 1.38 -0.33 -2.02
N LEU A 223 1.48 0.94 -2.39
CA LEU A 223 1.54 2.03 -1.42
C LEU A 223 0.13 2.37 -0.98
N ILE A 224 -0.10 2.49 0.33
CA ILE A 224 -1.38 2.88 0.92
C ILE A 224 -1.21 4.19 1.68
N LEU A 225 -2.00 5.20 1.31
CA LEU A 225 -2.05 6.53 1.91
C LEU A 225 -3.47 6.82 2.41
N PRO A 226 -3.84 6.41 3.63
CA PRO A 226 -5.23 6.53 4.11
C PRO A 226 -5.73 7.97 4.24
N ARG A 227 -4.82 8.94 4.37
CA ARG A 227 -5.14 10.37 4.54
C ARG A 227 -5.16 11.16 3.22
N SER A 228 -4.87 10.50 2.10
CA SER A 228 -4.86 11.11 0.77
C SER A 228 -6.28 11.46 0.34
N ASP A 229 -6.48 12.71 -0.12
CA ASP A 229 -7.76 13.17 -0.67
C ASP A 229 -7.99 12.68 -2.11
N GLU A 230 -6.93 12.32 -2.83
CA GLU A 230 -6.98 11.91 -4.23
C GLU A 230 -7.26 10.40 -4.33
N ASP A 231 -6.31 9.60 -3.85
CA ASP A 231 -6.33 8.16 -3.95
C ASP A 231 -5.75 7.49 -2.70
N ILE A 232 -6.47 6.47 -2.20
CA ILE A 232 -6.07 5.68 -1.03
C ILE A 232 -4.84 4.82 -1.26
N GLY A 233 -4.56 4.46 -2.52
CA GLY A 233 -3.42 3.59 -2.82
C GLY A 233 -2.96 3.64 -4.26
N TYR A 234 -1.71 3.24 -4.44
CA TYR A 234 -0.96 3.35 -5.69
C TYR A 234 -0.18 2.07 -5.95
N THR A 235 -0.13 1.66 -7.21
CA THR A 235 0.78 0.59 -7.64
C THR A 235 2.22 1.07 -7.54
N SER A 236 3.07 0.31 -6.87
CA SER A 236 4.48 0.66 -6.69
C SER A 236 5.24 0.68 -8.02
N SER A 237 6.23 1.56 -8.14
CA SER A 237 7.14 1.59 -9.28
C SER A 237 8.01 0.32 -9.33
N LYS A 238 8.57 -0.02 -10.51
CA LYS A 238 9.48 -1.16 -10.64
C LYS A 238 10.69 -1.05 -9.70
N GLN A 239 11.22 0.15 -9.51
CA GLN A 239 12.33 0.40 -8.58
C GLN A 239 11.90 0.15 -7.14
N THR A 240 10.78 0.72 -6.70
CA THR A 240 10.21 0.49 -5.37
C THR A 240 9.99 -0.99 -5.08
N LEU A 241 9.48 -1.75 -6.07
CA LEU A 241 9.30 -3.19 -5.95
C LEU A 241 10.63 -3.93 -5.73
N ALA A 242 11.68 -3.58 -6.49
CA ALA A 242 13.00 -4.19 -6.34
C ALA A 242 13.61 -3.92 -4.95
N GLU A 243 13.47 -2.71 -4.44
CA GLU A 243 13.95 -2.34 -3.09
C GLU A 243 13.20 -3.09 -2.00
N ILE A 244 11.86 -3.11 -2.05
CA ILE A 244 11.03 -3.86 -1.07
C ILE A 244 11.38 -5.36 -1.09
N HIS A 245 11.56 -5.95 -2.26
CA HIS A 245 11.94 -7.36 -2.39
C HIS A 245 13.37 -7.64 -1.87
N THR A 246 14.22 -6.63 -1.74
CA THR A 246 15.57 -6.75 -1.16
C THR A 246 15.55 -6.57 0.36
N ILE A 247 14.88 -5.51 0.84
CA ILE A 247 14.83 -5.14 2.26
C ILE A 247 14.19 -6.23 3.12
N LYS A 248 13.07 -6.81 2.68
CA LYS A 248 12.34 -7.81 3.47
C LYS A 248 13.15 -9.06 3.85
N PRO A 249 13.80 -9.78 2.91
CA PRO A 249 14.62 -10.93 3.26
C PRO A 249 15.87 -10.52 4.04
N GLU A 250 16.41 -9.31 3.84
CA GLU A 250 17.52 -8.78 4.63
C GLU A 250 17.13 -8.51 6.08
N HIS A 251 16.02 -7.82 6.31
CA HIS A 251 15.44 -7.62 7.63
C HIS A 251 15.23 -8.96 8.34
N LYS A 252 14.57 -9.92 7.69
CA LYS A 252 14.32 -11.26 8.30
C LYS A 252 15.62 -12.01 8.62
N ARG A 253 16.66 -11.87 7.78
CA ARG A 253 17.98 -12.45 8.05
C ARG A 253 18.67 -11.75 9.22
N ALA A 254 18.60 -10.43 9.28
CA ALA A 254 19.15 -9.64 10.37
C ALA A 254 18.46 -9.94 11.69
N GLU A 255 17.13 -9.99 11.71
CA GLU A 255 16.32 -10.32 12.89
C GLU A 255 16.71 -11.70 13.45
N LYS A 256 16.81 -12.70 12.58
CA LYS A 256 17.20 -14.05 12.99
C LYS A 256 18.64 -14.13 13.52
N LYS A 257 19.56 -13.35 12.97
CA LYS A 257 20.99 -13.43 13.28
C LYS A 257 21.40 -12.54 14.44
N PHE A 258 20.80 -11.36 14.55
CA PHE A 258 21.23 -10.28 15.43
C PHE A 258 20.17 -9.86 16.45
N GLY A 259 18.92 -10.34 16.33
CA GLY A 259 17.81 -9.90 17.16
C GLY A 259 16.98 -8.80 16.52
N LYS A 260 15.81 -8.53 17.10
CA LYS A 260 14.81 -7.61 16.57
C LYS A 260 15.31 -6.17 16.57
N GLU A 261 16.02 -5.80 17.62
CA GLU A 261 16.43 -4.42 17.88
C GLU A 261 17.51 -3.98 16.89
N LEU A 262 18.54 -4.81 16.63
CA LEU A 262 19.52 -4.47 15.60
C LEU A 262 18.93 -4.54 14.19
N ALA A 263 18.00 -5.45 13.93
CA ALA A 263 17.28 -5.48 12.65
C ALA A 263 16.48 -4.19 12.40
N ALA A 264 15.84 -3.65 13.45
CA ALA A 264 15.14 -2.38 13.41
C ALA A 264 16.10 -1.18 13.20
N ILE A 265 17.30 -1.20 13.78
CA ILE A 265 18.33 -0.18 13.51
C ILE A 265 18.73 -0.18 12.02
N LEU A 266 18.90 -1.36 11.43
CA LEU A 266 19.43 -1.50 10.06
C LEU A 266 18.37 -1.34 8.96
N TYR A 267 17.14 -1.82 9.21
CA TYR A 267 16.08 -1.94 8.19
C TYR A 267 14.72 -1.44 8.68
N GLY A 268 14.64 -0.89 9.90
CA GLY A 268 13.44 -0.27 10.45
C GLY A 268 13.32 1.20 10.06
N PRO A 269 12.60 2.03 10.84
CA PRO A 269 12.40 3.43 10.52
C PRO A 269 13.74 4.17 10.56
N SER A 270 13.91 5.13 9.64
CA SER A 270 15.11 5.95 9.59
C SER A 270 15.29 6.73 10.89
N ILE A 271 16.48 6.63 11.48
CA ILE A 271 16.86 7.43 12.64
C ILE A 271 17.33 8.80 12.11
N PRO A 272 16.71 9.93 12.50
CA PRO A 272 17.18 11.25 12.10
C PRO A 272 18.48 11.60 12.81
N VAL A 273 19.46 12.15 12.11
CA VAL A 273 20.67 12.73 12.71
C VAL A 273 20.27 13.89 13.64
N ASP A 274 20.79 13.85 14.86
CA ASP A 274 20.62 14.93 15.84
C ASP A 274 21.91 15.74 15.95
N SER A 275 21.84 16.99 15.53
CA SER A 275 22.98 17.93 15.49
C SER A 275 23.55 18.23 16.89
N ARG A 276 22.79 18.03 17.97
CA ARG A 276 23.26 18.25 19.35
C ARG A 276 24.40 17.32 19.75
N PHE A 277 24.54 16.18 19.07
CA PHE A 277 25.58 15.21 19.34
C PHE A 277 26.78 15.30 18.39
N GLN A 278 26.79 16.26 17.45
CA GLN A 278 27.84 16.35 16.44
C GLN A 278 29.25 16.44 17.05
N GLU A 279 29.47 17.33 18.02
CA GLU A 279 30.76 17.44 18.72
C GLU A 279 31.14 16.17 19.50
N SER A 280 30.15 15.46 20.06
CA SER A 280 30.38 14.22 20.82
C SER A 280 30.86 13.08 19.93
N ARG A 281 30.45 13.06 18.66
CA ARG A 281 30.87 12.05 17.67
C ARG A 281 32.35 12.19 17.28
N GLU A 282 32.90 13.39 17.35
CA GLU A 282 34.30 13.67 16.97
C GLU A 282 35.31 13.22 18.04
N VAL A 283 34.85 13.01 19.29
CA VAL A 283 35.72 12.60 20.40
C VAL A 283 35.92 11.09 20.39
N TRP A 284 37.17 10.65 20.19
CA TRP A 284 37.52 9.23 20.25
C TRP A 284 37.33 8.67 21.66
N ARG A 285 36.47 7.65 21.80
CA ARG A 285 36.17 6.96 23.06
C ARG A 285 36.12 5.44 22.85
N GLU A 286 36.13 4.70 23.96
CA GLU A 286 35.83 3.27 23.93
C GLU A 286 34.45 3.04 23.30
N LEU A 287 34.40 2.06 22.39
CA LEU A 287 33.18 1.69 21.69
C LEU A 287 32.21 1.00 22.66
N PRO A 288 30.97 1.51 22.81
CA PRO A 288 29.91 0.76 23.47
C PRO A 288 29.76 -0.62 22.82
N ARG A 289 29.50 -1.63 23.65
CA ARG A 289 29.33 -3.01 23.18
C ARG A 289 27.93 -3.48 23.48
N TYR A 290 27.29 -4.10 22.51
CA TYR A 290 25.95 -4.65 22.59
C TYR A 290 25.92 -6.09 22.10
N ALA A 291 24.87 -6.82 22.46
CA ALA A 291 24.61 -8.19 22.06
C ALA A 291 23.12 -8.36 21.67
N PRO A 292 22.71 -9.50 21.08
CA PRO A 292 21.30 -9.76 20.81
C PRO A 292 20.41 -9.62 22.06
N GLY A 293 19.29 -8.92 21.94
CA GLY A 293 18.34 -8.64 23.03
C GLY A 293 18.60 -7.33 23.78
N GLU A 294 19.64 -6.58 23.41
CA GLU A 294 19.86 -5.22 23.91
C GLU A 294 18.81 -4.23 23.40
N ASN A 295 18.62 -3.14 24.14
CA ASN A 295 17.57 -2.16 23.91
C ASN A 295 17.83 -1.28 22.66
N TYR A 296 16.79 -1.10 21.84
CA TYR A 296 16.84 -0.29 20.60
C TYR A 296 17.26 1.15 20.86
N GLU A 297 16.63 1.82 21.83
CA GLU A 297 16.89 3.24 22.10
C GLU A 297 18.34 3.48 22.50
N THR A 298 18.92 2.56 23.26
CA THR A 298 20.31 2.64 23.71
C THR A 298 21.29 2.48 22.54
N MET A 299 21.02 1.57 21.60
CA MET A 299 21.83 1.41 20.38
C MET A 299 21.71 2.63 19.45
N ALA A 300 20.49 3.14 19.24
CA ALA A 300 20.25 4.34 18.46
C ALA A 300 20.96 5.56 19.07
N GLU A 301 20.87 5.73 20.38
CA GLU A 301 21.56 6.80 21.10
C GLU A 301 23.09 6.68 21.00
N SER A 302 23.64 5.46 20.99
CA SER A 302 25.07 5.27 20.75
C SER A 302 25.51 5.68 19.35
N LEU A 303 24.69 5.45 18.32
CA LEU A 303 24.94 6.00 16.98
C LEU A 303 24.89 7.52 16.99
N GLN A 304 23.93 8.12 17.71
CA GLN A 304 23.85 9.57 17.86
C GLN A 304 25.08 10.14 18.54
N LYS A 305 25.47 9.60 19.70
CA LYS A 305 26.52 10.17 20.55
C LYS A 305 27.93 9.89 20.06
N TYR A 306 28.17 8.69 19.53
CA TYR A 306 29.52 8.20 19.25
C TYR A 306 29.74 7.87 17.77
N GLY A 307 28.68 7.92 16.95
CA GLY A 307 28.74 7.56 15.53
C GLY A 307 28.94 6.08 15.27
N ARG A 308 29.13 5.24 16.29
CA ARG A 308 29.40 3.80 16.13
C ARG A 308 29.29 3.03 17.44
N PHE A 309 29.06 1.72 17.34
CA PHE A 309 29.16 0.76 18.43
C PHE A 309 29.64 -0.60 17.93
N GLN A 310 30.09 -1.45 18.86
CA GLN A 310 30.43 -2.84 18.59
C GLN A 310 29.24 -3.74 18.95
N PHE A 311 28.96 -4.74 18.11
CA PHE A 311 27.89 -5.71 18.31
C PHE A 311 28.45 -7.13 18.29
N ASP A 312 28.29 -7.85 19.40
CA ASP A 312 28.90 -9.15 19.64
C ASP A 312 27.83 -10.25 19.54
N VAL A 313 28.00 -11.17 18.59
CA VAL A 313 27.08 -12.29 18.37
C VAL A 313 27.67 -13.57 18.97
N PRO A 314 27.06 -14.14 20.02
CA PRO A 314 27.52 -15.40 20.58
C PRO A 314 27.25 -16.55 19.61
N GLY A 315 28.30 -17.32 19.30
CA GLY A 315 28.25 -18.55 18.52
C GLY A 315 28.60 -19.78 19.36
N ARG A 316 28.59 -20.97 18.74
CA ARG A 316 29.04 -22.21 19.41
C ARG A 316 30.57 -22.17 19.59
N GLY A 317 31.01 -21.62 20.72
CA GLY A 317 32.42 -21.60 21.14
C GLY A 317 33.24 -20.40 20.66
N ALA A 318 32.64 -19.44 19.95
CA ALA A 318 33.29 -18.20 19.54
C ALA A 318 32.30 -17.03 19.52
N ILE A 319 32.80 -15.81 19.68
CA ILE A 319 32.02 -14.58 19.51
C ILE A 319 32.38 -14.00 18.15
N SER A 320 31.36 -13.64 17.36
CA SER A 320 31.57 -12.87 16.13
C SER A 320 31.25 -11.40 16.41
N SER A 321 32.26 -10.56 16.35
CA SER A 321 32.13 -9.12 16.60
C SER A 321 31.88 -8.35 15.29
N TYR A 322 31.04 -7.33 15.35
CA TYR A 322 30.72 -6.44 14.25
C TYR A 322 30.83 -4.99 14.68
N VAL A 323 31.18 -4.10 13.76
CA VAL A 323 31.09 -2.65 13.96
C VAL A 323 29.87 -2.15 13.21
N VAL A 324 29.01 -1.43 13.92
CA VAL A 324 27.90 -0.67 13.36
C VAL A 324 28.30 0.79 13.41
N GLU A 325 28.32 1.45 12.26
CA GLU A 325 28.83 2.81 12.11
C GLU A 325 27.90 3.69 11.27
N LEU A 326 27.79 4.95 11.69
CA LEU A 326 27.12 6.04 10.99
C LEU A 326 28.05 6.59 9.91
N LEU A 327 27.61 6.60 8.66
CA LEU A 327 28.40 7.04 7.51
C LEU A 327 28.31 8.55 7.27
N ASN A 328 27.24 9.19 7.71
CA ASN A 328 26.97 10.61 7.52
C ASN A 328 26.89 11.39 8.85
N PRO A 329 27.94 11.36 9.70
CA PRO A 329 27.90 11.94 11.05
C PRO A 329 27.80 13.47 11.09
N ASN A 330 28.09 14.14 9.98
CA ASN A 330 28.16 15.60 9.85
C ASN A 330 27.00 16.19 9.04
N ASP A 331 26.03 15.37 8.65
CA ASP A 331 24.86 15.83 7.91
C ASP A 331 23.98 16.74 8.77
N HIS A 332 23.14 17.52 8.09
CA HIS A 332 22.22 18.44 8.74
C HIS A 332 21.23 17.73 9.66
N ASP A 333 20.73 18.46 10.65
CA ASP A 333 19.70 17.98 11.57
C ASP A 333 18.50 17.39 10.82
N GLN A 334 17.95 16.30 11.34
CA GLN A 334 16.85 15.53 10.76
C GLN A 334 17.17 14.74 9.49
N THR A 335 18.40 14.79 8.96
CA THR A 335 18.80 13.93 7.83
C THR A 335 18.77 12.46 8.26
N PRO A 336 18.21 11.53 7.47
CA PRO A 336 18.27 10.10 7.78
C PRO A 336 19.70 9.61 7.98
N MET A 337 19.95 8.87 9.06
CA MET A 337 21.22 8.19 9.30
C MET A 337 21.47 7.12 8.23
N GLU A 338 22.66 7.17 7.64
CA GLU A 338 23.20 6.10 6.80
C GLU A 338 24.02 5.16 7.67
N ILE A 339 23.54 3.94 7.89
CA ILE A 339 24.16 2.99 8.83
C ILE A 339 24.79 1.84 8.05
N ARG A 340 26.04 1.52 8.38
CA ARG A 340 26.76 0.34 7.85
C ARG A 340 27.12 -0.60 8.97
N MET A 341 26.99 -1.90 8.70
CA MET A 341 27.49 -2.95 9.56
C MET A 341 28.57 -3.76 8.84
N ARG A 342 29.70 -3.99 9.51
CA ARG A 342 30.79 -4.83 8.97
C ARG A 342 31.38 -5.73 10.05
N PRO A 343 31.89 -6.93 9.70
CA PRO A 343 32.65 -7.75 10.63
C PRO A 343 33.87 -6.99 11.18
N LEU A 344 34.16 -7.16 12.47
CA LEU A 344 35.40 -6.68 13.06
C LEU A 344 36.51 -7.69 12.71
N PRO A 345 37.59 -7.28 12.02
CA PRO A 345 38.67 -8.20 11.68
C PRO A 345 39.46 -8.62 12.94
N GLU A 346 39.91 -9.88 12.99
CA GLU A 346 40.65 -10.46 14.13
C GLU A 346 41.90 -9.63 14.54
N THR A 347 42.50 -8.91 13.60
CA THR A 347 43.65 -8.03 13.85
C THR A 347 43.30 -6.77 14.66
N GLU A 348 42.07 -6.28 14.60
CA GLU A 348 41.58 -5.15 15.42
C GLU A 348 41.14 -5.60 16.82
N GLU A 349 40.75 -6.87 16.99
CA GLU A 349 40.49 -7.46 18.32
C GLU A 349 41.79 -7.60 19.13
N GLY A 350 42.89 -8.01 18.49
CA GLY A 350 44.21 -8.10 19.12
C GLY A 350 44.93 -6.76 19.36
N GLY A 351 44.71 -5.76 18.49
CA GLY A 351 45.37 -4.45 18.57
C GLY A 351 44.96 -3.58 19.77
N LYS A 352 43.73 -3.74 20.27
CA LYS A 352 43.26 -3.02 21.48
C LYS A 352 43.86 -3.57 22.78
N SER A 353 44.21 -4.86 22.81
CA SER A 353 44.89 -5.47 23.96
C SER A 353 46.28 -4.84 24.17
N LEU A 354 47.03 -4.62 23.08
CA LEU A 354 48.37 -4.03 23.14
C LEU A 354 48.37 -2.54 23.53
N LEU A 355 47.41 -1.75 23.05
CA LEU A 355 47.33 -0.31 23.40
C LEU A 355 46.87 -0.07 24.85
N SER A 356 46.06 -0.96 25.44
CA SER A 356 45.72 -0.89 26.88
C SER A 356 46.91 -1.24 27.79
N GLY A 357 47.87 -2.02 27.29
CA GLY A 357 49.10 -2.36 28.02
C GLY A 357 50.14 -1.24 28.02
N VAL A 358 50.25 -0.46 26.94
CA VAL A 358 51.23 0.62 26.84
C VAL A 358 50.85 1.83 27.70
N ALA A 359 49.55 2.09 27.92
CA ALA A 359 49.09 3.17 28.81
C ALA A 359 49.34 2.90 30.32
N ARG A 360 49.72 1.67 30.71
CA ARG A 360 50.07 1.31 32.09
C ARG A 360 51.57 1.27 32.38
N ALA A 361 52.44 1.59 31.41
CA ALA A 361 53.89 1.45 31.54
C ALA A 361 54.65 2.78 31.76
N HIS A 362 53.97 3.83 32.23
CA HIS A 362 54.67 5.02 32.76
C HIS A 362 54.67 4.99 34.29
N PRO A 363 55.82 4.77 34.95
CA PRO A 363 55.94 5.03 36.37
C PRO A 363 55.91 6.55 36.61
N PRO A 364 55.33 7.02 37.72
CA PRO A 364 55.39 8.42 38.10
C PRO A 364 56.85 8.82 38.38
N ILE A 365 57.26 9.98 37.86
CA ILE A 365 58.44 10.72 38.31
C ILE A 365 57.97 11.76 39.34
#